data_AF-A0A7Y3JVB2-F1
#
_entry.id   AF-A0A7Y3JVB2-F1
#
_cell.length_a   1.000
_cell.length_b   1.000
_cell.length_c   1.000
_cell.angle_alpha   90.00
_cell.angle_beta   90.00
_cell.angle_gamma   90.00
#
_symmetry.space_group_name_H-M   'P 1'
#
loop_
_entity.id
_entity.type
_entity.pdbx_description
1 polymer ?
#
loop_
_entity_poly.entity_id
_entity_poly.type
_entity_poly.pdbx_seq_one_letter_code
_entity_poly.pdbx_strand_id
1 'polypeptide(L)' 'MADPEPSEVGEIAAVMADPAASYWLKEAITSALDRDVFDAERDALLLARLLTKRLDAIVARHFETRNT' A
#
# COMPACT_ATOMS: atom_id res chain seq x y z
N MET A 1 -3.74 -3.18 -29.63
CA MET A 1 -4.24 -4.15 -28.63
C MET A 1 -3.71 -3.62 -27.31
N ALA A 2 -4.55 -2.98 -26.50
CA ALA A 2 -4.11 -2.55 -25.17
C ALA A 2 -3.80 -3.82 -24.38
N ASP A 3 -2.65 -3.86 -23.70
CA ASP A 3 -2.38 -4.95 -22.76
C ASP A 3 -3.54 -5.04 -21.76
N PRO A 4 -3.98 -6.25 -21.38
CA PRO A 4 -5.00 -6.38 -20.35
C PRO A 4 -4.46 -5.72 -19.08
N GLU A 5 -5.23 -4.77 -18.52
CA GLU A 5 -4.97 -4.23 -17.19
C GLU A 5 -4.69 -5.40 -16.24
N PRO A 6 -3.61 -5.34 -15.45
CA PRO A 6 -3.24 -6.44 -14.59
C PRO A 6 -4.41 -6.75 -13.68
N SER A 7 -4.87 -8.00 -13.69
CA SER A 7 -5.88 -8.46 -12.75
C SER A 7 -5.38 -8.22 -11.33
N GLU A 8 -6.26 -7.85 -10.39
CA GLU A 8 -5.95 -7.68 -8.97
C GLU A 8 -5.07 -8.82 -8.40
N VAL A 9 -5.41 -10.06 -8.75
CA VAL A 9 -4.64 -11.26 -8.37
C VAL A 9 -3.21 -11.23 -8.90
N GLY A 10 -3.01 -10.70 -10.10
CA GLY A 10 -1.71 -10.54 -10.75
C GLY A 10 -0.84 -9.48 -10.05
N GLU A 11 -1.44 -8.36 -9.63
CA GLU A 11 -0.72 -7.33 -8.86
C GLU A 11 -0.30 -7.84 -7.48
N ILE A 12 -1.23 -8.51 -6.77
CA ILE A 12 -0.93 -9.14 -5.48
C ILE A 12 0.20 -10.15 -5.64
N ALA A 13 0.13 -11.03 -6.64
CA ALA A 13 1.17 -12.03 -6.91
C ALA A 13 2.53 -11.38 -7.19
N ALA A 14 2.56 -10.28 -7.95
CA ALA A 14 3.79 -9.55 -8.24
C ALA A 14 4.43 -8.98 -6.96
N VAL A 15 3.63 -8.34 -6.08
CA VAL A 15 4.12 -7.82 -4.80
C VAL A 15 4.63 -8.94 -3.89
N MET A 16 3.94 -10.08 -3.83
CA MET A 16 4.35 -11.23 -3.02
C MET A 16 5.66 -11.85 -3.53
N ALA A 17 5.85 -11.89 -4.85
CA ALA A 17 7.04 -12.44 -5.50
C ALA A 17 8.27 -11.50 -5.43
N ASP A 18 8.08 -10.19 -5.30
CA ASP A 18 9.17 -9.22 -5.27
C ASP A 18 10.01 -9.34 -3.97
N PRO A 19 11.30 -9.75 -4.03
CA PRO A 19 12.14 -9.84 -2.84
C PRO A 19 12.46 -8.47 -2.20
N ALA A 20 12.32 -7.37 -2.93
CA ALA A 20 12.51 -6.01 -2.40
C ALA A 20 11.27 -5.49 -1.66
N ALA A 21 10.09 -6.09 -1.86
CA ALA A 21 8.89 -5.72 -1.13
C ALA A 21 9.05 -6.06 0.36
N SER A 22 8.70 -5.10 1.21
CA SER A 22 8.89 -5.24 2.65
C SER A 22 8.08 -6.40 3.24
N TYR A 23 8.65 -7.08 4.24
CA TYR A 23 7.97 -8.13 4.98
C TYR A 23 6.61 -7.68 5.54
N TRP A 24 6.55 -6.47 6.10
CA TRP A 24 5.32 -5.89 6.65
C TRP A 24 4.20 -5.79 5.60
N LEU A 25 4.52 -5.36 4.37
CA LEU A 25 3.54 -5.26 3.29
C LEU A 25 3.00 -6.63 2.89
N LYS A 26 3.90 -7.62 2.75
CA LYS A 26 3.51 -8.98 2.38
C LYS A 26 2.60 -9.61 3.44
N GLU A 27 2.96 -9.48 4.71
CA GLU A 27 2.11 -9.97 5.81
C GLU A 27 0.76 -9.26 5.88
N ALA A 28 0.72 -7.94 5.64
CA ALA A 28 -0.55 -7.20 5.61
C ALA A 28 -1.48 -7.70 4.50
N ILE A 29 -0.93 -8.00 3.31
CA ILE A 29 -1.68 -8.59 2.19
C ILE A 29 -2.16 -10.00 2.55
N THR A 30 -1.28 -10.86 3.05
CA THR A 30 -1.64 -12.23 3.46
C THR A 30 -2.74 -12.21 4.52
N SER A 31 -2.59 -11.38 5.56
CA SER A 31 -3.61 -11.25 6.60
C SER A 31 -4.94 -10.70 6.08
N ALA A 32 -4.93 -9.80 5.09
CA ALA A 32 -6.16 -9.29 4.51
C ALA A 32 -6.92 -10.36 3.71
N LEU A 33 -6.22 -11.26 3.02
CA LEU A 33 -6.81 -12.36 2.25
C LEU A 33 -7.52 -13.41 3.11
N ASP A 34 -7.08 -13.58 4.36
CA ASP A 34 -7.67 -14.55 5.32
C ASP A 34 -8.84 -13.97 6.15
N ARG A 35 -9.12 -12.66 6.04
CA ARG A 35 -10.12 -11.96 6.85
C ARG A 35 -11.48 -11.84 6.16
N ASP A 36 -12.49 -11.47 6.95
CA ASP A 36 -13.75 -10.99 6.39
C ASP A 36 -13.50 -9.79 5.46
N VAL A 37 -14.14 -9.83 4.28
CA VAL A 37 -13.89 -8.88 3.19
C VAL A 37 -14.22 -7.44 3.58
N PHE A 38 -15.26 -7.21 4.38
CA PHE A 38 -15.66 -5.84 4.77
C PHE A 38 -14.71 -5.26 5.82
N ASP A 39 -14.18 -6.09 6.71
CA ASP A 39 -13.18 -5.67 7.68
C ASP A 39 -11.81 -5.41 7.02
N ALA A 40 -11.41 -6.28 6.08
CA ALA A 40 -10.19 -6.11 5.30
C ALA A 40 -10.23 -4.80 4.48
N GLU A 41 -11.35 -4.53 3.80
CA GLU A 41 -11.56 -3.28 3.05
C GLU A 41 -11.44 -2.05 3.96
N ARG A 42 -12.15 -2.06 5.09
CA ARG A 42 -12.20 -0.91 6.01
C ARG A 42 -10.82 -0.60 6.58
N ASP A 43 -10.08 -1.63 6.97
CA ASP A 43 -8.74 -1.48 7.52
C ASP A 43 -7.74 -1.03 6.47
N ALA A 44 -7.82 -1.55 5.24
CA ALA A 44 -6.98 -1.13 4.13
C ALA A 44 -7.18 0.36 3.80
N LEU A 45 -8.44 0.82 3.72
CA LEU A 45 -8.78 2.22 3.47
C LEU A 45 -8.28 3.14 4.59
N LEU A 46 -8.47 2.73 5.85
CA LEU A 46 -7.98 3.49 7.00
C LEU A 46 -6.45 3.60 6.98
N LEU A 47 -5.76 2.48 6.75
CA LEU A 47 -4.31 2.43 6.67
C LEU A 47 -3.77 3.33 5.55
N ALA A 48 -4.32 3.21 4.34
CA ALA A 48 -3.95 4.05 3.21
C ALA A 48 -4.07 5.54 3.57
N ARG A 49 -5.21 5.95 4.13
CA ARG A 49 -5.44 7.34 4.56
C ARG A 49 -4.40 7.82 5.57
N LEU A 50 -4.05 7.00 6.55
CA LEU A 50 -3.07 7.36 7.58
C LEU A 50 -1.65 7.48 7.01
N LEU A 51 -1.26 6.56 6.13
CA LEU A 51 0.05 6.57 5.48
C LEU A 51 0.20 7.76 4.52
N THR A 52 -0.84 8.09 3.74
CA THR A 52 -0.84 9.30 2.90
C THR A 52 -0.65 10.55 3.73
N LYS A 53 -1.42 10.73 4.82
CA LYS A 53 -1.26 11.89 5.71
C LYS A 53 0.15 11.99 6.30
N ARG A 54 0.74 10.85 6.67
CA ARG A 54 2.12 10.81 7.18
C ARG A 54 3.12 11.22 6.09
N LEU A 55 2.95 10.73 4.88
CA LEU A 55 3.78 11.10 3.74
C LEU A 55 3.69 12.60 3.47
N ASP A 56 2.47 13.15 3.40
CA ASP A 56 2.23 14.59 3.19
C ASP A 56 2.96 15.43 4.25
N ALA A 57 2.89 15.03 5.52
CA ALA A 57 3.57 15.72 6.62
C ALA A 57 5.10 15.64 6.51
N ILE A 58 5.65 14.48 6.11
CA ILE A 58 7.10 14.31 5.89
C ILE A 58 7.57 15.20 4.74
N VAL A 59 6.81 15.21 3.65
CA VAL A 59 7.10 16.00 2.45
C VAL A 59 7.04 17.50 2.77
N ALA A 60 5.97 17.98 3.40
CA ALA A 60 5.83 19.37 3.83
C ALA A 60 7.03 19.82 4.69
N ARG A 61 7.38 19.04 5.72
CA ARG A 61 8.55 19.32 6.58
C ARG A 61 9.86 19.37 5.78
N HIS A 62 10.05 18.46 4.82
CA HIS A 62 11.26 18.40 4.02
C HIS A 62 11.42 19.64 3.11
N PHE A 63 10.31 20.20 2.60
CA PHE A 63 10.33 21.42 1.80
C PHE A 63 10.42 22.69 2.65
N GLU A 64 9.78 22.73 3.82
CA GLU A 64 9.90 23.85 4.78
C GLU A 64 11.34 24.02 5.27
N THR A 65 12.03 22.91 5.59
CA THR A 65 13.42 22.93 6.10
C THR A 65 14.43 23.39 5.03
N ARG A 66 14.11 23.32 3.74
CA ARG A 66 15.02 23.73 2.64
C ARG A 66 14.86 25.18 2.20
N ASN A 67 13.88 25.90 2.74
CA ASN A 67 13.57 27.30 2.40
C ASN A 67 14.03 28.31 3.48
N THR A 68 14.79 27.86 4.49
CA THR A 68 15.41 28.65 5.56
C THR A 68 16.90 28.35 5.63
#